data_AF-A0A3D8RWN2-F1
#
_entry.id   AF-A0A3D8RWN2-F1
#
_cell.length_a   1.000
_cell.length_b   1.000
_cell.length_c   1.000
_cell.angle_alpha   90.00
_cell.angle_beta   90.00
_cell.angle_gamma   90.00
#
_symmetry.space_group_name_H-M   'P 1'
#
loop_
_entity.id
_entity.type
_entity.pdbx_description
1 polymer ?
#
loop_
_entity_poly.entity_id
_entity_poly.type
_entity_poly.pdbx_seq_one_letter_code
_entity_poly.pdbx_strand_id
1 'polypeptide(L)'
;MSSQSPIPVILCGQQAEIARSVQAALLPEYEELTTNQTSPPSTVIHVILSASVGTTQIPGLLSDAHHPGTPPDAAQVGTQNYSQKPQAVICGAAYDEKIVDGMRRACDAPGRSPSEGVPWLMADLNVKRPPIEEVGRQAYGEYMTQRVKTCLGKLVGEDKLGKGDCVVLY
;
A
#
# COMPACT_ATOMS: atom_id res chain seq x y z
N MET A 1 -6.67 12.51 23.98
CA MET A 1 -5.88 11.46 23.31
C MET A 1 -6.44 11.31 21.91
N SER A 2 -5.81 11.89 20.89
CA SER A 2 -6.30 11.76 19.52
C SER A 2 -5.90 10.39 19.01
N SER A 3 -6.84 9.45 19.05
CA SER A 3 -6.70 8.14 18.41
C SER A 3 -6.55 8.36 16.90
N GLN A 4 -5.31 8.45 16.40
CA GLN A 4 -5.07 8.38 14.96
C GLN A 4 -5.48 6.98 14.49
N SER A 5 -6.59 6.92 13.76
CA SER A 5 -7.03 5.69 13.11
C SER A 5 -5.95 5.23 12.12
N PRO A 6 -5.64 3.92 12.04
CA PRO A 6 -4.69 3.40 11.07
C PRO A 6 -5.09 3.77 9.64
N ILE A 7 -4.11 4.11 8.80
CA ILE A 7 -4.32 4.38 7.38
C ILE A 7 -4.53 3.05 6.65
N PRO A 8 -5.73 2.77 6.09
CA PRO A 8 -5.97 1.57 5.31
C PRO A 8 -5.25 1.66 3.96
N VAL A 9 -4.47 0.64 3.60
CA VAL A 9 -3.69 0.62 2.36
C VAL A 9 -3.83 -0.69 1.60
N ILE A 10 -3.74 -0.62 0.28
CA ILE A 10 -3.57 -1.79 -0.59
C ILE A 10 -2.07 -2.00 -0.81
N LEU A 11 -1.58 -3.23 -0.68
CA LEU A 11 -0.17 -3.57 -0.90
C LEU A 11 -0.03 -4.44 -2.15
N CYS A 12 0.73 -3.97 -3.14
CA CYS A 12 1.10 -4.70 -4.34
C CYS A 12 2.55 -5.22 -4.20
N GLY A 13 2.73 -6.54 -4.20
CA GLY A 13 4.05 -7.17 -4.05
C GLY A 13 4.09 -8.52 -4.77
N GLN A 14 5.20 -8.88 -5.41
CA GLN A 14 5.25 -10.12 -6.21
C GLN A 14 5.42 -11.39 -5.35
N GLN A 15 6.01 -11.26 -4.16
CA GLN A 15 6.27 -12.39 -3.26
C GLN A 15 5.45 -12.25 -1.99
N ALA A 16 4.60 -13.24 -1.70
CA ALA A 16 3.73 -13.24 -0.52
C ALA A 16 4.51 -13.16 0.80
N GLU A 17 5.70 -13.79 0.88
CA GLU A 17 6.55 -13.75 2.08
C GLU A 17 7.05 -12.32 2.38
N ILE A 18 7.48 -11.58 1.35
CA ILE A 18 7.88 -10.17 1.50
C ILE A 18 6.65 -9.32 1.85
N ALA A 19 5.50 -9.56 1.21
CA ALA A 19 4.27 -8.84 1.51
C ALA A 19 3.82 -9.04 2.97
N ARG A 20 3.98 -10.25 3.54
CA ARG A 20 3.72 -10.52 4.96
C ARG A 20 4.68 -9.77 5.87
N SER A 21 5.96 -9.74 5.54
CA SER A 21 6.95 -8.96 6.29
C SER A 21 6.61 -7.47 6.27
N VAL A 22 6.23 -6.93 5.11
CA VAL A 22 5.78 -5.53 4.98
C VAL A 22 4.50 -5.29 5.77
N GLN A 23 3.51 -6.18 5.70
CA GLN A 23 2.30 -6.08 6.52
C GLN A 23 2.62 -6.06 8.01
N ALA A 24 3.44 -7.00 8.49
CA ALA A 24 3.82 -7.09 9.89
C ALA A 24 4.51 -5.81 10.38
N ALA A 25 5.45 -5.28 9.58
CA ALA A 25 6.16 -4.06 9.91
C ALA A 25 5.30 -2.78 9.76
N LEU A 26 4.22 -2.80 8.96
CA LEU A 26 3.30 -1.68 8.80
C LEU A 26 2.23 -1.60 9.88
N LEU A 27 1.87 -2.73 10.50
CA LEU A 27 0.91 -2.76 11.61
C LEU A 27 1.37 -1.81 12.72
N PRO A 28 0.43 -1.19 13.45
CA PRO A 28 0.76 -0.48 14.67
C PRO A 28 1.37 -1.46 15.67
N GLU A 29 2.69 -1.50 15.76
CA GLU A 29 3.36 -2.04 16.95
C GLU A 29 2.94 -1.12 18.09
N TYR A 30 2.13 -1.63 19.01
CA TYR A 30 1.59 -0.85 20.14
C TYR A 30 2.67 -0.53 21.20
N GLU A 31 3.94 -0.47 20.82
CA GLU A 31 5.08 -0.29 21.72
C GLU A 31 6.23 0.47 21.04
N GLU A 32 6.01 1.76 20.76
CA GLU A 32 7.01 2.77 21.14
C GLU A 32 6.30 3.90 21.88
N LEU A 33 6.08 3.67 23.17
CA LEU A 33 6.01 4.75 24.15
C LEU A 33 7.27 5.62 23.96
N THR A 34 7.06 6.91 23.77
CA THR A 34 8.09 7.96 23.87
C THR A 34 9.28 7.83 22.92
N THR A 35 9.20 8.49 21.77
CA THR A 35 10.15 9.55 21.35
C THR A 35 9.74 10.06 19.96
N ASN A 36 10.14 11.29 19.67
CA ASN A 36 9.60 12.11 18.60
C ASN A 36 9.98 11.60 17.19
N GLN A 37 9.13 10.77 16.57
CA GLN A 37 8.95 10.66 15.12
C GLN A 37 7.76 9.74 14.80
N THR A 38 6.55 10.22 15.05
CA THR A 38 5.34 9.41 14.90
C THR A 38 4.93 9.32 13.44
N SER A 39 5.49 8.35 12.71
CA SER A 39 4.90 7.91 11.44
C SER A 39 3.49 7.38 11.74
N PRO A 40 2.47 7.71 10.93
CA PRO A 40 1.10 7.33 11.20
C PRO A 40 0.93 5.79 11.15
N PRO A 41 0.12 5.20 12.05
CA PRO A 41 -0.17 3.77 12.00
C PRO A 41 -0.82 3.43 10.67
N SER A 42 -0.44 2.32 10.03
CA SER A 42 -1.00 1.87 8.76
C SER A 42 -1.56 0.46 8.90
N THR A 43 -2.51 0.09 8.06
CA THR A 43 -3.10 -1.25 8.06
C THR A 43 -3.29 -1.73 6.64
N VAL A 44 -2.64 -2.85 6.31
CA VAL A 44 -2.82 -3.49 5.00
C VAL A 44 -4.18 -4.18 4.98
N ILE A 45 -5.08 -3.70 4.14
CA ILE A 45 -6.43 -4.26 4.02
C ILE A 45 -6.51 -5.34 2.94
N HIS A 46 -5.65 -5.27 1.91
CA HIS A 46 -5.63 -6.24 0.83
C HIS A 46 -4.23 -6.33 0.19
N VAL A 47 -3.83 -7.53 -0.24
CA VAL A 47 -2.57 -7.77 -0.94
C VAL A 47 -2.80 -8.24 -2.37
N ILE A 48 -2.16 -7.55 -3.31
CA ILE A 48 -2.17 -7.83 -4.75
C ILE A 48 -0.83 -8.46 -5.14
N LEU A 49 -0.87 -9.71 -5.59
CA LEU A 49 0.36 -10.46 -5.92
C LEU A 49 0.81 -10.39 -7.39
N SER A 50 -0.03 -9.84 -8.26
CA SER A 50 0.31 -9.63 -9.68
C SER A 50 -0.40 -8.41 -10.27
N ALA A 51 0.18 -7.86 -11.34
CA ALA A 51 -0.41 -6.76 -12.08
C ALA A 51 -1.81 -7.09 -12.63
N SER A 52 -2.02 -8.31 -13.13
CA SER A 52 -3.32 -8.74 -13.68
C SER A 52 -4.42 -8.85 -12.62
N VAL A 53 -4.06 -9.25 -11.40
CA VAL A 53 -4.97 -9.22 -10.25
C VAL A 53 -5.24 -7.76 -9.87
N GLY A 54 -4.21 -6.91 -9.87
CA GLY A 54 -4.32 -5.49 -9.57
C GLY A 54 -5.28 -4.74 -10.49
N THR A 55 -5.17 -4.92 -11.81
CA THR A 55 -6.10 -4.30 -12.79
C THR A 55 -7.55 -4.73 -12.59
N THR A 56 -7.78 -5.94 -12.05
CA THR A 56 -9.12 -6.48 -11.86
C THR A 56 -9.72 -5.99 -10.53
N GLN A 57 -8.97 -6.11 -9.44
CA GLN A 57 -9.47 -5.94 -8.07
C GLN A 57 -9.33 -4.52 -7.52
N ILE A 58 -8.23 -3.81 -7.81
CA ILE A 58 -7.97 -2.47 -7.24
C ILE A 58 -9.13 -1.50 -7.53
N PRO A 59 -9.69 -1.42 -8.76
CA PRO A 59 -10.78 -0.48 -9.00
C PRO A 59 -12.04 -0.74 -8.15
N GLY A 60 -12.33 -2.01 -7.83
CA GLY A 60 -13.43 -2.38 -6.95
C GLY A 60 -13.14 -2.03 -5.49
N LEU A 61 -11.88 -2.18 -5.05
CA LEU A 61 -11.42 -1.81 -3.71
C LEU A 61 -11.39 -0.29 -3.48
N LEU A 62 -11.12 0.50 -4.52
CA LEU A 62 -11.10 1.96 -4.46
C LEU A 62 -12.49 2.60 -4.64
N SER A 63 -13.47 1.84 -5.14
CA SER A 63 -14.83 2.33 -5.37
C SER A 63 -15.57 2.60 -4.05
N ASP A 64 -16.36 3.68 -4.01
CA ASP A 64 -17.20 4.03 -2.85
C ASP A 64 -18.33 3.03 -2.58
N ALA A 65 -18.68 2.23 -3.60
CA ALA A 65 -19.57 1.09 -3.45
C ALA A 65 -18.80 -0.06 -2.80
N HIS A 66 -18.76 -0.05 -1.46
CA HIS A 66 -18.34 -1.15 -0.60
C HIS A 66 -18.78 -2.49 -1.23
N HIS A 67 -17.83 -3.25 -1.80
CA HIS A 67 -18.16 -4.43 -2.60
C HIS A 67 -18.17 -5.67 -1.70
N PRO A 68 -19.34 -6.24 -1.33
CA PRO A 68 -19.42 -7.47 -0.54
C PRO A 68 -19.00 -8.74 -1.34
N GLY A 69 -18.26 -8.58 -2.45
CA GLY A 69 -17.86 -9.66 -3.34
C GLY A 69 -16.39 -9.66 -3.73
N THR A 70 -15.54 -8.83 -3.11
CA THR A 70 -14.09 -8.91 -3.32
C THR A 70 -13.63 -10.30 -2.87
N PRO A 71 -13.04 -11.12 -3.75
CA PRO A 71 -12.52 -12.41 -3.35
C PRO A 71 -11.51 -12.21 -2.20
N PRO A 72 -11.48 -13.09 -1.20
CA PRO A 72 -10.39 -13.07 -0.23
C PRO A 72 -9.07 -13.14 -1.00
N ASP A 73 -8.07 -12.41 -0.52
CA ASP A 73 -6.79 -12.40 -1.19
C ASP A 73 -6.24 -13.84 -1.21
N ALA A 74 -5.64 -14.25 -2.33
CA ALA A 74 -5.26 -15.65 -2.55
C ALA A 74 -4.22 -16.15 -1.52
N ALA A 75 -3.52 -15.24 -0.85
CA ALA A 75 -2.51 -15.56 0.15
C ALA A 75 -3.01 -15.41 1.59
N GLN A 76 -4.26 -14.95 1.80
CA GLN A 76 -4.86 -14.64 3.10
C GLN A 76 -4.00 -13.67 3.94
N VAL A 77 -3.42 -12.68 3.27
CA VAL A 77 -2.55 -11.62 3.75
C VAL A 77 -3.32 -10.29 3.73
N GLY A 78 -3.19 -9.52 4.80
CA GLY A 78 -4.00 -8.33 5.07
C GLY A 78 -5.17 -8.61 6.02
N THR A 79 -5.81 -7.55 6.49
CA THR A 79 -6.94 -7.65 7.43
C THR A 79 -8.26 -8.03 6.75
N GLN A 80 -8.35 -7.87 5.43
CA GLN A 80 -9.58 -8.04 4.63
C GLN A 80 -10.75 -7.20 5.15
N ASN A 81 -10.45 -6.13 5.90
CA ASN A 81 -11.45 -5.23 6.44
C ASN A 81 -11.87 -4.21 5.37
N TYR A 82 -12.73 -4.65 4.45
CA TYR A 82 -13.23 -3.81 3.36
C TYR A 82 -14.25 -2.74 3.80
N SER A 83 -14.57 -2.66 5.10
CA SER A 83 -15.33 -1.53 5.68
C SER A 83 -14.56 -0.22 5.70
N GLN A 84 -13.24 -0.29 5.53
CA GLN A 84 -12.37 0.87 5.43
C GLN A 84 -11.99 1.12 3.97
N LYS A 85 -12.31 2.30 3.44
CA LYS A 85 -11.87 2.72 2.11
C LYS A 85 -10.33 2.86 2.11
N PRO A 86 -9.60 2.18 1.22
CA PRO A 86 -8.16 2.39 1.09
C PRO A 86 -7.83 3.86 0.83
N GLN A 87 -6.79 4.37 1.49
CA GLN A 87 -6.31 5.75 1.38
C GLN A 87 -4.98 5.86 0.61
N ALA A 88 -4.32 4.73 0.31
CA ALA A 88 -3.15 4.66 -0.55
C ALA A 88 -2.99 3.27 -1.18
N VAL A 89 -2.32 3.20 -2.32
CA VAL A 89 -1.85 1.96 -2.95
C VAL A 89 -0.33 1.94 -2.90
N ILE A 90 0.27 0.91 -2.32
CA ILE A 90 1.72 0.74 -2.21
C ILE A 90 2.19 -0.29 -3.22
N CYS A 91 3.13 0.06 -4.08
CA CYS A 91 3.68 -0.78 -5.13
C CYS A 91 5.16 -1.06 -4.87
N GLY A 92 5.48 -2.33 -4.57
CA GLY A 92 6.85 -2.77 -4.34
C GLY A 92 7.72 -2.71 -5.60
N ALA A 93 9.03 -2.94 -5.44
CA ALA A 93 10.05 -2.73 -6.48
C ALA A 93 9.90 -3.59 -7.77
N ALA A 94 9.02 -4.59 -7.76
CA ALA A 94 8.70 -5.39 -8.95
C ALA A 94 7.67 -4.70 -9.88
N TYR A 95 7.05 -3.61 -9.44
CA TYR A 95 6.04 -2.87 -10.17
C TYR A 95 6.66 -1.59 -10.72
N ASP A 96 7.15 -1.65 -11.95
CA ASP A 96 7.68 -0.48 -12.65
C ASP A 96 6.57 0.51 -13.06
N GLU A 97 6.98 1.66 -13.58
CA GLU A 97 6.07 2.74 -14.01
C GLU A 97 5.02 2.25 -15.00
N LYS A 98 5.40 1.43 -15.98
CA LYS A 98 4.47 0.92 -17.00
C LYS A 98 3.42 0.00 -16.38
N ILE A 99 3.82 -0.86 -15.45
CA ILE A 99 2.91 -1.77 -14.75
C ILE A 99 1.92 -0.95 -13.90
N VAL A 100 2.42 0.01 -13.12
CA VAL A 100 1.58 0.85 -12.25
C VAL A 100 0.61 1.70 -13.07
N ASP A 101 1.09 2.33 -14.14
CA ASP A 101 0.26 3.12 -15.04
C ASP A 101 -0.84 2.26 -15.71
N GLY A 102 -0.53 1.00 -16.05
CA GLY A 102 -1.53 0.04 -16.53
C GLY A 102 -2.61 -0.28 -15.49
N MET A 103 -2.24 -0.43 -14.20
CA MET A 103 -3.20 -0.66 -13.12
C MET A 103 -4.03 0.59 -12.81
N ARG A 104 -3.44 1.79 -12.86
CA ARG A 104 -4.15 3.05 -12.69
C ARG A 104 -5.18 3.27 -13.79
N ARG A 105 -4.80 3.10 -15.06
CA ARG A 105 -5.73 3.19 -16.19
C ARG A 105 -6.91 2.23 -16.09
N ALA A 106 -6.75 1.07 -15.44
CA ALA A 106 -7.86 0.15 -15.19
C ALA A 106 -8.87 0.71 -14.17
N CYS A 107 -8.46 1.61 -13.28
CA CYS A 107 -9.34 2.34 -12.37
C CYS A 107 -10.17 3.39 -13.11
N ASP A 108 -9.60 4.02 -14.14
CA ASP A 108 -10.25 5.09 -14.91
C ASP A 108 -11.15 4.57 -16.06
N ALA A 109 -11.28 3.25 -16.19
CA ALA A 109 -12.08 2.66 -17.25
C ALA A 109 -13.57 3.03 -17.11
N PRO A 110 -14.31 3.25 -18.22
CA PRO A 110 -15.74 3.58 -18.18
C PRO A 110 -16.54 2.59 -17.32
N GLY A 111 -17.35 3.11 -16.40
CA GLY A 111 -18.15 2.31 -15.47
C GLY A 111 -17.44 1.89 -14.18
N ARG A 112 -16.23 2.39 -13.92
CA ARG A 112 -15.54 2.25 -12.63
C ARG A 112 -15.45 3.60 -11.91
N SER A 113 -15.33 3.56 -10.57
CA SER A 113 -15.04 4.78 -9.82
C SER A 113 -13.61 5.21 -10.12
N PRO A 114 -13.35 6.48 -10.45
CA PRO A 114 -12.00 6.97 -10.70
C PRO A 114 -11.09 6.65 -9.51
N SER A 115 -9.78 6.49 -9.74
CA SER A 115 -8.81 6.49 -8.63
C SER A 115 -8.66 7.86 -7.96
N GLU A 116 -9.55 8.81 -8.28
CA GLU A 116 -9.56 10.17 -7.77
C GLU A 116 -9.40 10.18 -6.25
N GLY A 117 -8.29 10.76 -5.82
CA GLY A 117 -7.95 10.97 -4.42
C GLY A 117 -6.97 9.95 -3.84
N VAL A 118 -6.73 8.78 -4.43
CA VAL A 118 -5.87 7.76 -3.78
C VAL A 118 -4.45 7.80 -4.34
N PRO A 119 -3.43 8.24 -3.56
CA PRO A 119 -2.04 8.24 -4.00
C PRO A 119 -1.48 6.83 -4.21
N TRP A 120 -0.68 6.68 -5.27
CA TRP A 120 0.04 5.45 -5.60
C TRP A 120 1.52 5.63 -5.25
N LEU A 121 1.97 4.92 -4.23
CA LEU A 121 3.34 4.91 -3.77
C LEU A 121 4.11 3.87 -4.58
N MET A 122 5.14 4.29 -5.30
CA MET A 122 6.00 3.45 -6.12
C MET A 122 7.42 3.43 -5.57
N ALA A 123 8.04 2.25 -5.50
CA ALA A 123 9.42 2.17 -5.05
C ALA A 123 10.35 2.91 -6.03
N ASP A 124 11.14 3.86 -5.53
CA ASP A 124 12.18 4.51 -6.32
C ASP A 124 13.27 3.50 -6.67
N LEU A 125 13.37 3.17 -7.96
CA LEU A 125 14.33 2.20 -8.51
C LEU A 125 15.75 2.77 -8.62
N ASN A 126 15.93 4.08 -8.47
CA ASN A 126 17.26 4.73 -8.45
C ASN A 126 17.92 4.65 -7.07
N VAL A 127 17.15 4.41 -6.01
CA VAL A 127 17.68 4.21 -4.66
C VAL A 127 18.19 2.78 -4.53
N LYS A 128 19.48 2.62 -4.24
CA LYS A 128 20.11 1.32 -4.00
C LYS A 128 19.39 0.58 -2.87
N ARG A 129 18.98 -0.66 -3.15
CA ARG A 129 18.34 -1.56 -2.20
C ARG A 129 19.31 -2.67 -1.80
N PRO A 130 19.21 -3.20 -0.57
CA PRO A 130 19.92 -4.42 -0.23
C PRO A 130 19.42 -5.58 -1.12
N PRO A 131 20.32 -6.40 -1.69
CA PRO A 131 19.93 -7.63 -2.37
C PRO A 131 19.20 -8.57 -1.41
N ILE A 132 18.12 -9.20 -1.88
CA ILE A 132 17.30 -10.10 -1.04
C ILE A 132 18.14 -11.31 -0.59
N GLU A 133 19.08 -11.74 -1.41
CA GLU A 133 20.00 -12.85 -1.16
C GLU A 133 20.96 -12.55 0.00
N GLU A 134 21.27 -11.28 0.25
CA GLU A 134 22.21 -10.85 1.30
C GLU A 134 21.51 -10.66 2.64
N VAL A 135 20.34 -10.01 2.66
CA VAL A 135 19.65 -9.64 3.91
C VAL A 135 18.46 -10.53 4.25
N GLY A 136 18.02 -11.37 3.32
CA GLY A 136 16.81 -12.17 3.45
C GLY A 136 15.52 -11.38 3.23
N ARG A 137 14.42 -12.10 3.02
CA ARG A 137 13.11 -11.51 2.64
C ARG A 137 12.49 -10.68 3.75
N GLN A 138 12.71 -11.04 5.01
CA GLN A 138 12.18 -10.31 6.16
C GLN A 138 12.83 -8.93 6.27
N ALA A 139 14.16 -8.85 6.39
CA ALA A 139 14.85 -7.57 6.49
C ALA A 139 14.65 -6.70 5.23
N TYR A 140 14.49 -7.32 4.06
CA TYR A 140 14.10 -6.61 2.85
C TYR A 140 12.70 -5.97 2.97
N GLY A 141 11.70 -6.71 3.48
CA GLY A 141 10.36 -6.18 3.71
C GLY A 141 10.34 -5.04 4.74
N GLU A 142 11.10 -5.16 5.82
CA GLU A 142 11.29 -4.10 6.83
C GLU A 142 11.94 -2.84 6.22
N TYR A 143 13.00 -3.00 5.43
CA TYR A 143 13.65 -1.90 4.72
C TYR A 143 12.66 -1.15 3.80
N MET A 144 11.87 -1.88 3.02
CA MET A 144 10.85 -1.27 2.16
C MET A 144 9.78 -0.55 2.98
N THR A 145 9.39 -1.12 4.12
CA THR A 145 8.39 -0.54 5.02
C THR A 145 8.81 0.80 5.60
N GLN A 146 10.08 0.97 5.98
CA GLN A 146 10.60 2.25 6.49
C GLN A 146 10.45 3.38 5.47
N ARG A 147 10.72 3.09 4.20
CA ARG A 147 10.55 4.04 3.10
C ARG A 147 9.08 4.38 2.88
N VAL A 148 8.20 3.38 2.90
CA VAL A 148 6.74 3.58 2.84
C VAL A 148 6.23 4.45 3.98
N LYS A 149 6.62 4.16 5.23
CA LYS A 149 6.22 4.95 6.42
C LYS A 149 6.66 6.41 6.29
N THR A 150 7.89 6.64 5.83
CA THR A 150 8.41 7.99 5.56
C THR A 150 7.56 8.72 4.52
N CYS A 151 7.19 8.06 3.42
CA CYS A 151 6.36 8.63 2.37
C CYS A 151 4.94 8.91 2.85
N LEU A 152 4.29 7.96 3.53
CA LEU A 152 2.96 8.14 4.12
C LEU A 152 2.94 9.28 5.15
N GLY A 153 3.98 9.40 5.98
CA GLY A 153 4.12 10.50 6.94
C GLY A 153 4.16 11.88 6.26
N LYS A 154 4.87 12.00 5.13
CA LYS A 154 4.86 13.23 4.32
C LYS A 154 3.47 13.50 3.74
N LEU A 155 2.81 12.49 3.18
CA LEU A 155 1.47 12.64 2.61
C LEU A 155 0.42 13.02 3.66
N VAL A 156 0.53 12.52 4.89
CA VAL A 156 -0.29 12.97 6.03
C VAL A 156 0.00 14.42 6.36
N GLY A 157 1.27 14.80 6.50
CA GLY A 157 1.66 16.18 6.82
C GLY A 157 1.21 17.20 5.77
N GLU A 158 1.09 16.77 4.51
CA GLU A 158 0.63 17.58 3.37
C GLU A 158 -0.89 17.48 3.11
N ASP A 159 -1.64 16.73 3.92
CA ASP A 159 -3.09 16.46 3.72
C ASP A 159 -3.43 15.89 2.32
N LYS A 160 -2.56 15.01 1.80
CA LYS A 160 -2.69 14.41 0.45
C LYS A 160 -3.24 12.98 0.44
N LEU A 161 -3.35 12.32 1.59
CA LEU A 161 -3.98 11.00 1.68
C LEU A 161 -5.47 11.09 1.32
N GLY A 162 -5.93 10.23 0.41
CA GLY A 162 -7.32 10.25 -0.05
C GLY A 162 -7.73 11.53 -0.80
N LYS A 163 -6.78 12.43 -1.10
CA LYS A 163 -7.02 13.76 -1.68
C LYS A 163 -6.16 14.10 -2.90
N GLY A 164 -5.40 13.15 -3.45
CA GLY A 164 -4.57 13.38 -4.63
C GLY A 164 -4.48 12.17 -5.55
N ASP A 165 -4.78 12.36 -6.84
CA ASP A 165 -4.44 11.39 -7.87
C ASP A 165 -2.98 11.61 -8.30
N CYS A 166 -2.04 11.11 -7.51
CA CYS A 166 -0.62 11.25 -7.77
C CYS A 166 0.14 9.93 -7.63
N VAL A 167 1.19 9.80 -8.44
CA VAL A 167 2.21 8.77 -8.27
C VAL A 167 3.37 9.41 -7.51
N VAL A 168 3.75 8.81 -6.39
CA VAL A 168 4.83 9.30 -5.53
C VAL A 168 5.88 8.22 -5.39
N LEU A 169 7.13 8.59 -5.66
CA LEU A 169 8.26 7.71 -5.42
C LEU A 169 8.62 7.70 -3.92
N TYR A 170 8.85 6.51 -3.38
CA TYR A 170 9.30 6.30 -1.99
C TYR A 170 10.57 5.48 -1.95
#